data_AF-A0A291P8Q7-F1
#
_entry.id   AF-A0A291P8Q7-F1
#
_cell.length_a   1.000
_cell.length_b   1.000
_cell.length_c   1.000
_cell.angle_alpha   90.00
_cell.angle_beta   90.00
_cell.angle_gamma   90.00
#
_symmetry.space_group_name_H-M   'P 1'
#
loop_
_entity.id
_entity.type
_entity.pdbx_description
1 polymer ?
#
loop_
_entity_poly.entity_id
_entity_poly.type
_entity_poly.pdbx_seq_one_letter_code
_entity_poly.pdbx_strand_id
1 'polypeptide(L)'
;MLISDSMSLLWLSYALLSLVVLATGYLGLAFLPRLPRLLITWAVAGVMWAPASFRLPLMEEGEFYSGFAPAVVVAGLAFLEGDTDAMAPALLLVAAGTVLGVLLGLLLWRRGAHRGVDHAATPSQSPGERRQAGTSERREPVIG
;
A
#
# COMPACT_ATOMS: atom_id res chain seq x y z
N MET A 1 -8.89 7.91 -29.53
CA MET A 1 -8.01 9.10 -29.47
C MET A 1 -7.20 9.20 -28.18
N LEU A 2 -7.68 8.69 -27.02
CA LEU A 2 -6.93 8.71 -25.74
C LEU A 2 -5.71 7.75 -25.63
N ILE A 3 -5.54 6.82 -26.57
CA ILE A 3 -4.52 5.73 -26.52
C ILE A 3 -3.35 5.96 -27.49
N SER A 4 -3.45 6.94 -28.40
CA SER A 4 -2.39 7.22 -29.39
C SER A 4 -1.29 8.15 -28.88
N ASP A 5 -1.47 8.73 -27.69
CA ASP A 5 -0.48 9.61 -27.07
C ASP A 5 0.44 8.76 -26.18
N SER A 6 1.70 8.62 -26.58
CA SER A 6 2.69 7.73 -25.95
C SER A 6 2.86 8.03 -24.46
N MET A 7 2.75 9.30 -24.07
CA MET A 7 2.82 9.75 -22.68
C MET A 7 1.63 9.25 -21.85
N SER A 8 0.41 9.33 -22.39
CA SER A 8 -0.79 8.85 -21.69
C SER A 8 -0.76 7.33 -21.50
N LEU A 9 -0.29 6.60 -22.50
CA LEU A 9 -0.15 5.14 -22.43
C LEU A 9 0.92 4.70 -21.42
N LEU A 10 2.02 5.47 -21.30
CA LEU A 10 3.06 5.25 -20.29
C LEU A 10 2.48 5.42 -18.89
N TRP A 11 1.75 6.51 -18.61
CA TRP A 11 1.10 6.72 -17.32
C TRP A 11 0.04 5.66 -17.00
N LEU A 12 -0.73 5.20 -18.00
CA LEU A 12 -1.71 4.13 -17.81
C LEU A 12 -1.03 2.80 -17.47
N SER A 13 0.02 2.44 -18.21
CA SER A 13 0.78 1.21 -17.94
C SER A 13 1.50 1.28 -16.59
N TYR A 14 2.04 2.45 -16.22
CA TYR A 14 2.59 2.71 -14.91
C TYR A 14 1.55 2.52 -13.80
N ALA A 15 0.35 3.09 -13.96
CA ALA A 15 -0.74 2.93 -13.00
C ALA A 15 -1.12 1.45 -12.85
N LEU A 16 -1.26 0.72 -13.95
CA LEU A 16 -1.58 -0.71 -13.93
C LEU A 16 -0.49 -1.52 -13.23
N LEU A 17 0.78 -1.30 -13.56
CA LEU A 17 1.92 -1.96 -12.92
C LEU A 17 2.01 -1.61 -11.43
N SER A 18 1.76 -0.36 -11.06
CA SER A 18 1.75 0.06 -9.66
C SER A 18 0.69 -0.68 -8.84
N LEU A 19 -0.50 -0.92 -9.41
CA LEU A 19 -1.54 -1.72 -8.76
C LEU A 19 -1.11 -3.18 -8.60
N VAL A 20 -0.44 -3.76 -9.59
CA VAL A 20 0.10 -5.12 -9.50
C VAL A 20 1.14 -5.20 -8.38
N VAL A 21 2.07 -4.24 -8.30
CA VAL A 21 3.09 -4.15 -7.24
C VAL A 21 2.44 -3.99 -5.86
N LEU A 22 1.42 -3.15 -5.72
CA LEU A 22 0.72 -2.96 -4.45
C LEU A 22 -0.07 -4.19 -4.02
N ALA A 23 -0.77 -4.85 -4.95
CA ALA A 23 -1.53 -6.06 -4.68
C ALA A 23 -0.61 -7.22 -4.26
N THR A 24 0.45 -7.45 -5.03
CA THR A 24 1.45 -8.49 -4.74
C THR A 24 2.22 -8.18 -3.47
N GLY A 25 2.61 -6.94 -3.23
CA GLY A 25 3.27 -6.50 -2.00
C GLY A 25 2.37 -6.68 -0.77
N TYR A 26 1.09 -6.30 -0.87
CA TYR A 26 0.12 -6.53 0.21
C TYR A 26 -0.07 -8.02 0.52
N LEU A 27 -0.16 -8.87 -0.52
CA LEU A 27 -0.31 -10.32 -0.36
C LEU A 27 0.98 -10.98 0.16
N GLY A 28 2.15 -10.51 -0.29
CA GLY A 28 3.45 -10.95 0.20
C GLY A 28 3.68 -10.59 1.67
N LEU A 29 3.12 -9.48 2.14
CA LEU A 29 3.10 -9.07 3.55
C LEU A 29 1.99 -9.77 4.36
N ALA A 30 1.37 -10.85 3.85
CA ALA A 30 0.30 -11.56 4.56
C ALA A 30 0.75 -12.12 5.92
N PHE A 31 2.04 -12.38 6.11
CA PHE A 31 2.62 -12.83 7.38
C PHE A 31 2.65 -11.74 8.46
N LEU A 32 2.54 -10.45 8.10
CA LEU A 32 2.48 -9.34 9.05
C LEU A 32 1.05 -9.16 9.62
N PRO A 33 0.93 -8.66 10.87
CA PRO A 33 -0.36 -8.25 11.40
C PRO A 33 -0.95 -7.12 10.54
N ARG A 34 -2.29 -6.97 10.59
CA ARG A 34 -3.05 -6.08 9.70
C ARG A 34 -2.55 -4.63 9.69
N LEU A 35 -2.09 -4.12 10.84
CA LEU A 35 -1.64 -2.73 10.99
C LEU A 35 -0.34 -2.46 10.19
N PRO A 36 0.81 -3.09 10.49
CA PRO A 36 2.03 -2.81 9.75
C PRO A 36 1.92 -3.19 8.27
N ARG A 37 1.12 -4.21 7.93
CA ARG A 37 0.81 -4.55 6.54
C ARG A 37 0.19 -3.38 5.79
N LEU A 38 -0.85 -2.75 6.36
CA LEU A 38 -1.49 -1.58 5.75
C LEU A 38 -0.55 -0.38 5.69
N LEU A 39 0.18 -0.08 6.77
CA LEU A 39 1.09 1.06 6.77
C LEU A 39 2.17 0.94 5.68
N ILE A 40 2.80 -0.22 5.55
CA ILE A 40 3.84 -0.44 4.54
C ILE A 40 3.26 -0.35 3.13
N THR A 41 2.16 -1.05 2.85
CA THR A 41 1.55 -1.01 1.50
C THR A 41 1.15 0.41 1.11
N TRP A 42 0.52 1.16 2.01
CA TRP A 42 0.09 2.52 1.71
C TRP A 42 1.24 3.52 1.67
N ALA A 43 2.30 3.33 2.46
CA ALA A 43 3.53 4.10 2.32
C ALA A 43 4.17 3.92 0.94
N VAL A 44 4.30 2.67 0.48
CA VAL A 44 4.80 2.35 -0.86
C VAL A 44 3.91 2.98 -1.94
N ALA A 45 2.59 2.92 -1.79
CA ALA A 45 1.66 3.57 -2.72
C ALA A 45 1.91 5.09 -2.78
N GLY A 46 2.08 5.72 -1.62
CA GLY A 46 2.37 7.16 -1.54
C GLY A 46 3.68 7.56 -2.19
N VAL A 47 4.74 6.75 -2.05
CA VAL A 47 6.04 6.98 -2.71
C VAL A 47 5.92 6.81 -4.23
N MET A 48 5.21 5.79 -4.69
CA MET A 48 5.03 5.52 -6.13
C MET A 48 4.18 6.60 -6.81
N TRP A 49 3.14 7.09 -6.14
CA TRP A 49 2.18 8.00 -6.77
C TRP A 49 2.46 9.49 -6.53
N ALA A 50 3.54 9.85 -5.82
CA ALA A 50 3.96 11.25 -5.68
C ALA A 50 4.61 11.74 -6.99
N PRO A 51 3.98 12.63 -7.78
CA PRO A 51 4.57 13.14 -9.01
C PRO A 51 5.65 14.20 -8.69
N ALA A 52 6.73 14.20 -9.47
CA ALA A 52 7.74 15.24 -9.48
C ALA A 52 8.02 15.66 -10.93
N SER A 53 8.22 16.96 -11.15
CA SER A 53 8.68 17.47 -12.43
C SER A 53 10.20 17.36 -12.51
N PHE A 54 10.73 16.90 -13.64
CA PHE A 54 12.15 16.93 -13.94
C PHE A 54 12.42 17.79 -15.17
N ARG A 55 13.60 18.40 -15.24
CA ARG A 55 14.10 19.13 -16.40
C ARG A 55 15.48 18.59 -16.72
N LEU A 56 15.66 18.04 -17.91
CA LEU A 56 16.96 17.61 -18.41
C LEU A 56 17.44 18.59 -19.48
N PRO A 57 18.68 19.11 -19.39
CA PRO A 57 19.27 19.87 -20.48
C PRO A 57 19.49 18.95 -21.68
N LEU A 58 18.99 19.33 -22.87
CA LEU A 58 19.33 18.63 -24.10
C LEU A 58 20.75 19.00 -24.55
N MET A 59 21.29 18.20 -25.47
CA MET A 59 22.61 18.40 -26.08
C MET A 59 22.71 19.68 -26.93
N GLU A 60 21.58 20.33 -27.26
CA GLU A 60 21.54 21.64 -27.91
C GLU A 60 21.28 22.74 -26.87
N GLU A 61 22.19 23.73 -26.84
CA GLU A 61 22.15 24.87 -25.92
C GLU A 61 20.81 25.62 -26.04
N GLY A 62 19.90 25.40 -25.07
CA GLY A 62 18.64 26.12 -24.94
C GLY A 62 17.38 25.25 -25.03
N GLU A 63 17.47 23.97 -25.42
CA GLU A 63 16.34 23.05 -25.32
C GLU A 63 16.35 22.30 -23.98
N PHE A 64 15.20 22.32 -23.30
CA PHE A 64 15.00 21.62 -22.03
C PHE A 64 13.88 20.59 -22.19
N TYR A 65 14.17 19.32 -21.90
CA TYR A 65 13.14 18.29 -21.84
C TYR A 65 12.51 18.34 -20.46
N SER A 66 11.26 18.77 -20.38
CA SER A 66 10.47 18.75 -19.14
C SER A 66 9.48 17.60 -19.16
N GLY A 67 9.47 16.81 -18.09
CA GLY A 67 8.51 15.73 -17.92
C GLY A 67 8.07 15.58 -16.47
N PHE A 68 7.10 14.68 -16.27
CA PHE A 68 6.68 14.24 -14.94
C PHE A 68 7.09 12.79 -14.74
N ALA A 69 7.68 12.50 -13.59
CA ALA A 69 8.02 11.16 -13.16
C ALA A 69 7.66 10.98 -11.67
N PRO A 70 7.56 9.76 -11.16
CA PRO A 70 7.47 9.52 -9.72
C PRO A 70 8.67 10.16 -9.00
N ALA A 71 8.41 10.84 -7.88
CA ALA A 71 9.41 11.57 -7.11
C ALA A 71 10.59 10.69 -6.68
N VAL A 72 10.34 9.41 -6.41
CA VAL A 72 11.38 8.43 -6.07
C VAL A 72 12.36 8.19 -7.22
N VAL A 73 11.88 8.23 -8.47
CA VAL A 73 12.71 8.08 -9.66
C VAL A 73 13.55 9.33 -9.86
N VAL A 74 12.94 10.52 -9.71
CA VAL A 74 13.64 11.81 -9.82
C VAL A 74 14.71 11.95 -8.73
N ALA A 75 14.41 11.57 -7.49
CA ALA A 75 15.38 11.57 -6.40
C ALA A 75 16.53 10.60 -6.65
N GLY A 76 16.24 9.41 -7.18
CA GLY A 76 17.27 8.43 -7.55
C GLY A 76 18.18 8.92 -8.68
N LEU A 77 17.62 9.60 -9.67
CA LEU A 77 18.39 10.20 -10.77
C LEU A 77 19.28 11.35 -10.25
N ALA A 78 18.72 12.28 -9.48
CA ALA A 78 19.48 13.38 -8.88
C ALA A 78 20.61 12.87 -7.96
N PHE A 79 20.37 11.79 -7.23
CA PHE A 79 21.41 11.13 -6.43
C PHE A 79 22.54 10.55 -7.28
N LEU A 80 22.21 9.94 -8.43
CA LEU A 80 23.21 9.36 -9.34
C LEU A 80 23.99 10.46 -10.09
N GLU A 81 23.34 11.56 -10.45
CA GLU A 81 23.93 12.72 -11.11
C GLU A 81 24.73 13.62 -10.15
N GLY A 82 24.56 13.44 -8.83
CA GLY A 82 25.16 14.30 -7.82
C GLY A 82 24.56 15.71 -7.78
N ASP A 83 23.39 15.90 -8.39
CA ASP A 83 22.67 17.19 -8.44
C ASP A 83 21.93 17.43 -7.12
N THR A 84 22.58 18.15 -6.21
CA THR A 84 22.02 18.51 -4.91
C THR A 84 20.82 19.45 -5.00
N ASP A 85 20.74 20.27 -6.06
CA ASP A 85 19.65 21.24 -6.26
C ASP A 85 18.35 20.53 -6.67
N ALA A 86 18.44 19.49 -7.50
CA ALA A 86 17.29 18.65 -7.85
C ALA A 86 16.97 17.60 -6.76
N MET A 87 17.95 17.19 -5.95
CA MET A 87 17.79 16.14 -4.95
C MET A 87 16.90 16.54 -3.76
N ALA A 88 17.13 17.72 -3.18
CA ALA A 88 16.37 18.19 -2.01
C ALA A 88 14.83 18.27 -2.24
N PRO A 89 14.32 18.91 -3.31
CA PRO A 89 12.88 18.96 -3.56
C PRO A 89 12.30 17.58 -3.88
N ALA A 90 13.04 16.73 -4.59
CA ALA A 90 12.59 15.38 -4.91
C ALA A 90 12.46 14.51 -3.64
N LEU A 91 13.44 14.57 -2.73
CA LEU A 91 13.39 13.88 -1.44
C LEU A 91 12.23 14.37 -0.56
N LEU A 92 11.96 15.69 -0.55
CA LEU A 92 10.82 16.24 0.17
C LEU A 92 9.48 15.69 -0.37
N LEU A 93 9.34 15.57 -1.69
CA LEU A 93 8.16 14.97 -2.31
C LEU A 93 8.03 13.48 -1.99
N VAL A 94 9.13 12.73 -1.96
CA VAL A 94 9.14 11.33 -1.52
C VAL A 94 8.71 11.21 -0.06
N ALA A 95 9.24 12.07 0.82
CA ALA A 95 8.87 12.10 2.23
C ALA A 95 7.39 12.45 2.40
N ALA A 96 6.89 13.46 1.68
CA ALA A 96 5.48 13.85 1.69
C ALA A 96 4.57 12.71 1.20
N GLY A 97 4.93 12.06 0.10
CA GLY A 97 4.22 10.89 -0.42
C GLY A 97 4.18 9.75 0.60
N THR A 98 5.31 9.46 1.24
CA THR A 98 5.42 8.46 2.30
C THR A 98 4.49 8.78 3.47
N VAL A 99 4.55 10.01 4.00
CA VAL A 99 3.72 10.46 5.12
C VAL A 99 2.24 10.36 4.77
N LEU A 100 1.84 10.83 3.58
CA LEU A 100 0.46 10.76 3.13
C LEU A 100 -0.03 9.31 3.00
N GLY A 101 0.82 8.44 2.45
CA GLY A 101 0.58 7.01 2.38
C GLY A 101 0.37 6.37 3.75
N VAL A 102 1.26 6.64 4.71
CA VAL A 102 1.14 6.14 6.09
C VAL A 102 -0.16 6.62 6.74
N LEU A 103 -0.52 7.90 6.57
CA LEU A 103 -1.75 8.46 7.11
C LEU A 103 -3.00 7.79 6.52
N LEU A 104 -3.01 7.50 5.21
CA LEU A 104 -4.09 6.76 4.55
C LEU A 104 -4.18 5.32 5.07
N GLY A 105 -3.04 4.64 5.22
CA GLY A 105 -2.99 3.30 5.79
C GLY A 105 -3.53 3.27 7.22
N LEU A 106 -3.18 4.26 8.04
CA LEU A 106 -3.68 4.41 9.41
C LEU A 106 -5.17 4.70 9.43
N LEU A 107 -5.67 5.58 8.56
CA LEU A 107 -7.08 5.92 8.46
C LEU A 107 -7.92 4.69 8.08
N LEU A 108 -7.45 3.89 7.11
CA LEU A 108 -8.10 2.66 6.69
C LEU A 108 -8.06 1.60 7.79
N TRP A 109 -6.95 1.49 8.52
CA TRP A 109 -6.88 0.63 9.69
C TRP A 109 -7.91 1.04 10.76
N ARG A 110 -8.03 2.33 11.10
CA ARG A 110 -9.03 2.82 12.07
C ARG A 110 -10.46 2.52 11.61
N ARG A 111 -10.76 2.71 10.32
CA ARG A 111 -12.10 2.39 9.76
C ARG A 111 -12.38 0.89 9.70
N GLY A 112 -11.34 0.06 9.52
CA GLY A 112 -11.44 -1.40 9.56
C GLY A 112 -11.55 -1.95 10.98
N ALA A 113 -10.90 -1.31 11.97
CA ALA A 113 -10.97 -1.68 13.38
C ALA A 113 -12.40 -1.55 13.93
N HIS A 114 -13.15 -0.52 13.51
CA HIS A 114 -14.57 -0.36 13.88
C HIS A 114 -15.52 -1.39 13.25
N ARG A 115 -15.08 -2.14 12.23
CA ARG A 115 -15.80 -3.31 11.68
C ARG A 115 -15.25 -4.65 12.18
N GLY A 116 -14.18 -4.62 12.98
CA GLY A 116 -13.41 -5.79 13.39
C GLY A 116 -13.78 -6.37 14.75
N VAL A 117 -14.78 -5.82 15.45
CA VAL A 117 -15.21 -6.34 16.76
C VAL A 117 -15.92 -7.69 16.63
N ASP A 118 -16.37 -8.08 15.44
CA ASP A 118 -17.07 -9.36 15.25
C ASP A 118 -16.17 -10.55 14.88
N HIS A 119 -14.91 -10.37 14.44
CA HIS A 119 -14.10 -11.49 13.89
C HIS A 119 -12.63 -11.58 14.36
N ALA A 120 -12.30 -11.03 15.53
CA ALA A 120 -10.95 -11.17 16.09
C ALA A 120 -10.97 -11.54 17.58
N ALA A 121 -11.63 -12.64 17.92
CA ALA A 121 -11.31 -13.40 19.13
C ALA A 121 -11.57 -14.89 18.87
N THR A 122 -10.58 -15.62 18.37
CA THR A 122 -10.16 -16.93 18.91
C THR A 122 -8.84 -17.35 18.27
N PRO A 123 -7.69 -17.16 18.93
CA PRO A 123 -6.54 -18.03 18.72
C PRO A 123 -6.67 -19.26 19.63
N SER A 124 -6.72 -20.45 19.00
CA SER A 124 -6.42 -21.78 19.55
C SER A 124 -6.91 -22.15 20.96
N GLN A 125 -7.98 -22.94 21.05
CA GLN A 125 -8.09 -23.98 22.07
C GLN A 125 -8.50 -25.29 21.40
N SER A 126 -7.66 -26.31 21.56
CA SER A 126 -7.90 -27.70 21.19
C SER A 126 -9.30 -28.16 21.64
N PRO A 127 -10.02 -28.98 20.85
CA PRO A 127 -11.27 -29.60 21.30
C PRO A 127 -10.93 -30.78 22.22
N GLY A 128 -10.51 -30.46 23.44
CA GLY A 128 -10.26 -31.41 24.51
C GLY A 128 -10.53 -30.71 25.83
N GLU A 129 -11.62 -31.11 26.49
CA GLU A 129 -11.99 -30.72 27.85
C GLU A 129 -12.39 -29.25 28.11
N ARG A 130 -13.70 -28.99 28.01
CA ARG A 130 -14.44 -28.33 29.10
C ARG A 130 -15.96 -28.53 28.98
N ARG A 131 -16.42 -29.65 29.56
CA ARG A 131 -17.46 -29.69 30.61
C ARG A 131 -18.65 -28.71 30.42
N GLN A 132 -19.61 -29.07 29.56
CA GLN A 132 -21.04 -28.75 29.73
C GLN A 132 -21.67 -30.03 30.34
N ALA A 133 -22.00 -30.15 31.62
CA ALA A 133 -22.87 -29.32 32.43
C ALA A 133 -24.23 -29.05 31.76
N GLY A 134 -25.03 -30.12 31.72
CA GLY A 134 -26.44 -30.08 32.11
C GLY A 134 -27.42 -29.45 31.15
N THR A 135 -27.98 -30.26 30.24
CA THR A 135 -29.42 -30.52 30.04
C THR A 135 -29.57 -31.26 28.71
N SER A 136 -29.33 -32.57 28.73
CA SER A 136 -29.79 -33.46 27.67
C SER A 136 -31.00 -34.21 28.22
N GLU A 137 -32.16 -33.72 27.81
CA GLU A 137 -33.46 -34.31 28.01
C GLU A 137 -33.49 -35.69 27.33
N ARG A 138 -33.23 -36.75 28.12
CA ARG A 138 -33.38 -38.14 27.71
C ARG A 138 -34.61 -38.72 28.42
N ARG A 139 -35.73 -38.74 27.69
CA ARG A 139 -36.96 -39.46 28.05
C ARG A 139 -36.70 -40.96 27.93
N GLU A 140 -36.85 -41.72 29.02
CA GLU A 140 -36.96 -43.17 28.96
C GLU A 140 -38.43 -43.59 29.17
N PRO A 141 -38.92 -44.62 28.44
CA PRO A 141 -40.31 -45.05 28.50
C PRO A 141 -40.60 -45.84 29.78
N VAL A 142 -41.76 -45.55 30.38
CA VAL A 142 -42.27 -46.27 31.56
C VAL A 142 -42.85 -47.61 31.09
N ILE A 143 -42.25 -48.72 31.51
CA ILE A 143 -42.90 -50.03 31.47
C ILE A 143 -43.53 -50.24 32.84
N GLY A 144 -44.85 -50.24 32.86
CA GLY A 144 -45.71 -50.71 33.95
C GLY A 144 -46.74 -51.67 33.38
#